data_AF-A0A7Y8HCE2-F1
#
_entry.id   AF-A0A7Y8HCE2-F1
#
_cell.length_a   1.000
_cell.length_b   1.000
_cell.length_c   1.000
_cell.angle_alpha   90.00
_cell.angle_beta   90.00
_cell.angle_gamma   90.00
#
_symmetry.space_group_name_H-M   'P 1'
#
loop_
_entity.id
_entity.type
_entity.pdbx_description
1 polymer ?
#
loop_
_entity_poly.entity_id
_entity_poly.type
_entity_poly.pdbx_seq_one_letter_code
_entity_poly.pdbx_strand_id
1 'polypeptide(L)'
;MKKLTALFAGALMMVGISGIANAATCELNIFGASAQYTFWKAAAQQWLLDTSALGAKCASVDSSRTCSDTAGKNGVATGTGCNPAGAPSCTEIIVRFSSKNSCAGLQAVTGSAADGCADPRQRQMANETTCSGGILSGLTCKTVTDGCSDVEASSLVQATAGQKYGPLGGSYQTPGPCGVTIPGTYSVHKSFVVPFGFFANTAVTQSRCVGGTRDDEKCTNSSHCPGGTCTPGLQLKDLSRLEAILIFTGQLWNWSDLGPSFVNLPMEVCHRHSGSGTLATLVNAVLHPAWGGNLPGFESKGCGGDATIWFNDGSSDMMKCINGAGTAANNCDGVARSDGHGGYGRIGYADADQGNLTFTYGPIKYNGYKPYRHNIREGLYDNFWSYQTCYDNIPAGTGAKVIDQLLFDWSKTNVPTAKAEWWTPPCEMIVKKDSDRTYPYYTTPTCTPPEP
;
A
#
# COMPACT_ATOMS: atom_id res chain seq x y z
N MET A 1 59.99 63.89 5.19
CA MET A 1 58.75 63.30 4.65
C MET A 1 58.83 63.29 3.13
N LYS A 2 59.26 62.18 2.53
CA LYS A 2 59.36 62.01 1.07
C LYS A 2 58.24 61.06 0.62
N LYS A 3 57.52 61.48 -0.42
CA LYS A 3 56.30 60.84 -0.92
C LYS A 3 56.58 59.46 -1.52
N LEU A 4 55.70 58.53 -1.16
CA LEU A 4 55.55 57.18 -1.66
C LEU A 4 55.01 57.22 -3.09
N THR A 5 55.65 56.53 -4.03
CA THR A 5 55.01 56.12 -5.30
C THR A 5 55.73 54.87 -5.79
N ALA A 6 55.16 53.71 -5.50
CA ALA A 6 55.59 52.44 -6.07
C ALA A 6 54.35 51.67 -6.50
N LEU A 7 54.28 51.47 -7.82
CA LEU A 7 53.32 50.62 -8.53
C LEU A 7 53.28 49.21 -7.93
N PHE A 8 52.09 48.65 -7.79
CA PHE A 8 51.87 47.22 -8.03
C PHE A 8 50.55 47.03 -8.78
N ALA A 9 50.67 46.90 -10.10
CA ALA A 9 49.65 46.32 -10.96
C ALA A 9 49.84 44.80 -10.90
N GLY A 10 48.88 44.11 -10.30
CA GLY A 10 48.88 42.65 -10.15
C GLY A 10 47.46 42.10 -10.28
N ALA A 11 46.79 42.41 -11.38
CA ALA A 11 45.55 41.74 -11.79
C ALA A 11 45.92 40.40 -12.42
N LEU A 12 46.02 39.35 -11.59
CA LEU A 12 46.11 37.98 -12.09
C LEU A 12 44.70 37.52 -12.48
N MET A 13 44.47 37.42 -13.78
CA MET A 13 43.32 36.78 -14.41
C MET A 13 43.23 35.30 -13.95
N MET A 14 42.28 34.99 -13.06
CA MET A 14 41.73 33.64 -12.93
C MET A 14 40.56 33.50 -13.91
N VAL A 15 40.89 33.39 -15.19
CA VAL A 15 39.94 33.03 -16.25
C VAL A 15 39.82 31.51 -16.29
N GLY A 16 38.67 31.03 -15.81
CA GLY A 16 37.88 29.99 -16.45
C GLY A 16 38.58 28.68 -16.80
N ILE A 17 38.82 27.83 -15.79
CA ILE A 17 38.52 26.40 -15.99
C ILE A 17 37.12 26.20 -15.42
N SER A 18 36.10 26.61 -16.18
CA SER A 18 34.77 26.03 -16.05
C SER A 18 34.92 24.57 -16.48
N GLY A 19 35.36 23.72 -15.55
CA GLY A 19 35.28 22.29 -15.71
C GLY A 19 33.85 21.98 -16.10
N ILE A 20 33.67 21.25 -17.20
CA ILE A 20 32.37 20.72 -17.60
C ILE A 20 31.95 19.84 -16.42
N ALA A 21 31.13 20.38 -15.53
CA ALA A 21 30.55 19.62 -14.44
C ALA A 21 29.74 18.54 -15.13
N ASN A 22 30.25 17.30 -15.11
CA ASN A 22 29.53 16.19 -15.69
C ASN A 22 28.13 16.17 -15.07
N ALA A 23 27.14 16.25 -15.96
CA ALA A 23 25.73 16.01 -15.69
C ALA A 23 25.59 14.87 -14.67
N ALA A 24 25.20 15.16 -13.43
CA ALA A 24 25.13 14.14 -12.39
C ALA A 24 23.77 13.42 -12.48
N THR A 25 23.81 12.09 -12.46
CA THR A 25 22.62 11.25 -12.31
C THR A 25 22.28 11.14 -10.83
N CYS A 26 21.05 11.48 -10.48
CA CYS A 26 20.50 11.32 -9.13
C CYS A 26 19.48 10.18 -9.15
N GLU A 27 19.73 9.16 -8.34
CA GLU A 27 18.88 7.96 -8.28
C GLU A 27 18.08 7.92 -6.99
N LEU A 28 16.77 7.67 -7.10
CA LEU A 28 15.87 7.39 -5.99
C LEU A 28 15.32 5.97 -6.16
N ASN A 29 15.61 5.10 -5.20
CA ASN A 29 15.28 3.68 -5.27
C ASN A 29 14.29 3.34 -4.14
N ILE A 30 13.00 3.42 -4.43
CA ILE A 30 11.88 3.20 -3.51
C ILE A 30 11.52 1.71 -3.48
N PHE A 31 11.56 1.08 -2.31
CA PHE A 31 11.32 -0.36 -2.17
C PHE A 31 10.45 -0.67 -0.95
N GLY A 32 9.47 -1.55 -1.11
CA GLY A 32 8.70 -2.07 0.02
C GLY A 32 7.22 -2.25 -0.29
N ALA A 33 6.34 -1.82 0.60
CA ALA A 33 4.89 -2.05 0.58
C ALA A 33 4.21 -2.10 -0.80
N SER A 34 3.36 -3.10 -1.02
CA SER A 34 2.81 -3.41 -2.34
C SER A 34 1.75 -2.44 -2.84
N ALA A 35 0.97 -1.84 -1.94
CA ALA A 35 -0.07 -0.88 -2.32
C ALA A 35 0.54 0.31 -3.11
N GLN A 36 1.75 0.72 -2.70
CA GLN A 36 2.43 1.90 -3.24
C GLN A 36 2.84 1.81 -4.71
N TYR A 37 3.08 0.61 -5.24
CA TYR A 37 3.74 0.47 -6.54
C TYR A 37 2.99 1.21 -7.64
N THR A 38 1.68 1.06 -7.66
CA THR A 38 0.81 1.70 -8.65
C THR A 38 0.69 3.21 -8.42
N PHE A 39 0.87 3.69 -7.19
CA PHE A 39 0.99 5.11 -6.90
C PHE A 39 2.30 5.67 -7.42
N TRP A 40 3.45 5.12 -7.01
CA TRP A 40 4.77 5.62 -7.43
C TRP A 40 4.96 5.54 -8.94
N LYS A 41 4.40 4.51 -9.59
CA LYS A 41 4.35 4.42 -11.05
C LYS A 41 3.71 5.63 -11.72
N ALA A 42 2.60 6.11 -11.18
CA ALA A 42 1.88 7.27 -11.72
C ALA A 42 2.51 8.59 -11.23
N ALA A 43 2.82 8.68 -9.94
CA ALA A 43 3.38 9.86 -9.28
C ALA A 43 4.74 10.26 -9.83
N ALA A 44 5.67 9.31 -10.03
CA ALA A 44 7.03 9.65 -10.45
C ALA A 44 7.07 10.36 -11.81
N GLN A 45 6.26 9.91 -12.79
CA GLN A 45 6.20 10.55 -14.10
C GLN A 45 5.57 11.95 -14.03
N GLN A 46 4.49 12.10 -13.25
CA GLN A 46 3.83 13.39 -13.06
C GLN A 46 4.77 14.39 -12.37
N TRP A 47 5.43 13.94 -11.30
CA TRP A 47 6.37 14.75 -10.53
C TRP A 47 7.57 15.24 -11.36
N LEU A 48 8.16 14.39 -12.21
CA LEU A 48 9.26 14.80 -13.10
C LEU A 48 8.88 15.93 -14.07
N LEU A 49 7.59 16.07 -14.39
CA LEU A 49 7.07 17.09 -15.30
C LEU A 49 6.49 18.32 -14.57
N ASP A 50 6.34 18.27 -13.25
CA ASP A 50 5.71 19.31 -12.46
C ASP A 50 6.72 20.40 -12.05
N THR A 51 6.56 21.59 -12.63
CA THR A 51 7.38 22.78 -12.33
C THR A 51 7.25 23.26 -10.89
N SER A 52 6.08 23.08 -10.27
CA SER A 52 5.83 23.51 -8.89
C SER A 52 6.52 22.60 -7.87
N ALA A 53 6.77 21.35 -8.26
CA ALA A 53 7.37 20.32 -7.41
C ALA A 53 8.89 20.43 -7.31
N LEU A 54 9.56 20.68 -8.44
CA LEU A 54 11.02 20.64 -8.54
C LEU A 54 11.68 22.03 -8.42
N GLY A 55 10.90 23.12 -8.46
CA GLY A 55 11.42 24.48 -8.67
C GLY A 55 11.90 24.75 -10.10
N ALA A 56 12.24 23.71 -10.87
CA ALA A 56 12.29 23.69 -12.33
C ALA A 56 11.99 22.27 -12.85
N LYS A 57 11.09 22.14 -13.85
CA LYS A 57 10.75 20.84 -14.46
C LYS A 57 11.97 20.18 -15.11
N CYS A 58 11.96 18.85 -15.19
CA CYS A 58 12.79 18.18 -16.18
C CYS A 58 12.36 18.63 -17.58
N ALA A 59 13.33 18.74 -18.50
CA ALA A 59 13.05 19.08 -19.89
C ALA A 59 12.12 18.05 -20.56
N SER A 60 12.30 16.77 -20.20
CA SER A 60 11.47 15.66 -20.68
C SER A 60 11.51 14.45 -19.75
N VAL A 61 10.48 13.61 -19.82
CA VAL A 61 10.52 12.23 -19.33
C VAL A 61 10.95 11.33 -20.49
N ASP A 62 12.03 10.57 -20.28
CA ASP A 62 12.57 9.65 -21.28
C ASP A 62 11.69 8.40 -21.35
N SER A 63 10.80 8.37 -22.36
CA SER A 63 9.92 7.22 -22.62
C SER A 63 10.66 5.93 -22.97
N SER A 64 11.91 6.00 -23.44
CA SER A 64 12.71 4.82 -23.74
C SER A 64 13.27 4.16 -22.47
N ARG A 65 13.35 4.90 -21.36
CA ARG A 65 13.87 4.47 -20.05
C ARG A 65 12.81 4.52 -18.94
N THR A 66 11.55 4.73 -19.32
CA THR A 66 10.41 4.74 -18.41
C THR A 66 9.53 3.55 -18.75
N CYS A 67 9.51 2.55 -17.87
CA CYS A 67 8.82 1.29 -18.14
C CYS A 67 8.40 0.56 -16.86
N SER A 68 7.65 -0.53 -17.03
CA SER A 68 7.23 -1.41 -15.94
C SER A 68 7.31 -2.87 -16.37
N ASP A 69 7.49 -3.79 -15.42
CA ASP A 69 7.37 -5.22 -15.72
C ASP A 69 5.90 -5.61 -15.91
N THR A 70 5.68 -6.73 -16.60
CA THR A 70 4.35 -7.30 -16.84
C THR A 70 3.73 -7.88 -15.57
N ALA A 71 4.57 -8.23 -14.58
CA ALA A 71 4.12 -8.70 -13.27
C ALA A 71 3.54 -7.56 -12.40
N GLY A 72 3.77 -6.30 -12.76
CA GLY A 72 3.33 -5.15 -11.98
C GLY A 72 4.02 -5.07 -10.61
N LYS A 73 5.31 -5.40 -10.56
CA LYS A 73 6.13 -5.42 -9.35
C LYS A 73 7.32 -4.47 -9.40
N ASN A 74 7.79 -4.11 -10.58
CA ASN A 74 8.94 -3.24 -10.76
C ASN A 74 8.64 -2.18 -11.83
N GLY A 75 9.22 -1.00 -11.65
CA GLY A 75 9.14 0.05 -12.64
C GLY A 75 10.16 1.15 -12.39
N VAL A 76 10.29 1.99 -13.40
CA VAL A 76 11.22 3.11 -13.40
C VAL A 76 10.65 4.27 -14.21
N ALA A 77 10.93 5.48 -13.76
CA ALA A 77 10.72 6.71 -14.51
C ALA A 77 12.04 7.48 -14.57
N THR A 78 12.39 7.99 -15.75
CA THR A 78 13.63 8.75 -15.97
C THR A 78 13.31 10.12 -16.53
N GLY A 79 13.78 11.17 -15.84
CA GLY A 79 13.74 12.54 -16.30
C GLY A 79 15.10 13.03 -16.75
N THR A 80 15.15 13.78 -17.84
CA THR A 80 16.38 14.35 -18.42
C THR A 80 16.30 15.86 -18.52
N GLY A 81 17.45 16.54 -18.45
CA GLY A 81 17.51 18.00 -18.42
C GLY A 81 16.82 18.57 -17.18
N CYS A 82 16.94 17.87 -16.06
CA CYS A 82 16.39 18.29 -14.77
C CYS A 82 17.27 19.39 -14.15
N ASN A 83 16.68 20.25 -13.32
CA ASN A 83 17.41 21.27 -12.57
C ASN A 83 16.69 21.56 -11.25
N PRO A 84 16.59 20.57 -10.35
CA PRO A 84 15.83 20.71 -9.12
C PRO A 84 16.42 21.81 -8.23
N ALA A 85 15.56 22.60 -7.60
CA ALA A 85 15.95 23.59 -6.62
C ALA A 85 16.73 22.92 -5.47
N GLY A 86 17.94 23.41 -5.19
CA GLY A 86 18.81 22.84 -4.16
C GLY A 86 19.70 21.68 -4.61
N ALA A 87 19.53 21.15 -5.83
CA ALA A 87 20.42 20.13 -6.40
C ALA A 87 20.67 20.33 -7.91
N PRO A 88 21.19 21.49 -8.34
CA PRO A 88 21.32 21.86 -9.76
C PRO A 88 22.27 20.95 -10.57
N SER A 89 23.08 20.12 -9.91
CA SER A 89 23.89 19.10 -10.56
C SER A 89 23.10 17.88 -11.04
N CYS A 90 21.90 17.64 -10.51
CA CYS A 90 21.01 16.54 -10.89
C CYS A 90 20.33 16.83 -12.24
N THR A 91 21.07 16.68 -13.33
CA THR A 91 20.56 16.86 -14.71
C THR A 91 19.77 15.66 -15.22
N GLU A 92 19.97 14.51 -14.60
CA GLU A 92 19.20 13.29 -14.83
C GLU A 92 18.68 12.78 -13.48
N ILE A 93 17.39 12.45 -13.43
CA ILE A 93 16.75 11.86 -12.24
C ILE A 93 16.17 10.52 -12.63
N ILE A 94 16.53 9.46 -11.90
CA ILE A 94 15.99 8.12 -12.09
C ILE A 94 15.24 7.73 -10.82
N VAL A 95 13.92 7.51 -10.93
CA VAL A 95 13.09 7.03 -9.84
C VAL A 95 12.71 5.58 -10.12
N ARG A 96 13.23 4.64 -9.32
CA ARG A 96 12.88 3.22 -9.37
C ARG A 96 11.93 2.89 -8.23
N PHE A 97 10.93 2.07 -8.52
CA PHE A 97 9.96 1.64 -7.52
C PHE A 97 9.69 0.14 -7.68
N SER A 98 9.73 -0.58 -6.56
CA SER A 98 9.50 -2.02 -6.51
C SER A 98 8.59 -2.41 -5.35
N SER A 99 7.60 -3.26 -5.61
CA SER A 99 6.69 -3.79 -4.58
C SER A 99 7.16 -5.11 -3.98
N LYS A 100 7.12 -5.16 -2.66
CA LYS A 100 7.23 -6.31 -1.76
C LYS A 100 6.31 -6.10 -0.54
N ASN A 101 6.46 -6.93 0.49
CA ASN A 101 5.83 -6.66 1.78
C ASN A 101 6.52 -5.47 2.47
N SER A 102 5.83 -4.83 3.43
CA SER A 102 6.35 -3.66 4.15
C SER A 102 7.67 -3.95 4.86
N CYS A 103 7.79 -5.13 5.47
CA CYS A 103 8.98 -5.48 6.23
C CYS A 103 10.24 -5.53 5.35
N ALA A 104 10.13 -6.04 4.12
CA ALA A 104 11.25 -6.09 3.17
C ALA A 104 11.76 -4.69 2.82
N GLY A 105 10.89 -3.68 2.78
CA GLY A 105 11.24 -2.26 2.66
C GLY A 105 12.18 -1.79 3.77
N LEU A 106 11.76 -2.01 5.01
CA LEU A 106 12.51 -1.62 6.20
C LEU A 106 13.84 -2.40 6.31
N GLN A 107 13.81 -3.69 6.00
CA GLN A 107 15.01 -4.54 6.00
C GLN A 107 16.01 -4.09 4.95
N ALA A 108 15.55 -3.66 3.78
CA ALA A 108 16.41 -3.17 2.72
C ALA A 108 17.10 -1.87 3.12
N VAL A 109 16.36 -0.84 3.57
CA VAL A 109 17.00 0.44 3.91
C VAL A 109 17.93 0.33 5.12
N THR A 110 17.62 -0.53 6.09
CA THR A 110 18.48 -0.77 7.25
C THR A 110 19.65 -1.71 6.97
N GLY A 111 19.56 -2.53 5.92
CA GLY A 111 20.53 -3.58 5.61
C GLY A 111 20.47 -4.78 6.55
N SER A 112 19.29 -5.05 7.14
CA SER A 112 19.12 -6.14 8.12
C SER A 112 18.81 -7.50 7.49
N ALA A 113 18.53 -7.56 6.18
CA ALA A 113 18.41 -8.81 5.42
C ALA A 113 18.89 -8.63 3.97
N ALA A 114 19.59 -9.63 3.43
CA ALA A 114 19.98 -9.67 2.02
C ALA A 114 18.91 -10.36 1.15
N ASP A 115 18.79 -9.96 -0.12
CA ASP A 115 17.82 -10.51 -1.08
C ASP A 115 18.46 -10.65 -2.46
N GLY A 116 19.37 -11.62 -2.60
CA GLY A 116 20.02 -11.95 -3.87
C GLY A 116 21.05 -10.95 -4.41
N CYS A 117 21.28 -9.83 -3.70
CA CYS A 117 22.32 -8.85 -4.01
C CYS A 117 23.49 -8.94 -3.02
N ALA A 118 24.66 -8.42 -3.41
CA ALA A 118 25.88 -8.51 -2.61
C ALA A 118 25.84 -7.67 -1.33
N ASP A 119 25.23 -6.48 -1.39
CA ASP A 119 25.01 -5.61 -0.24
C ASP A 119 23.61 -5.87 0.34
N PRO A 120 23.46 -6.07 1.66
CA PRO A 120 22.15 -6.20 2.32
C PRO A 120 21.20 -5.02 2.09
N ARG A 121 21.71 -3.83 1.72
CA ARG A 121 20.91 -2.67 1.34
C ARG A 121 20.50 -2.63 -0.12
N GLN A 122 20.99 -3.55 -0.93
CA GLN A 122 20.64 -3.64 -2.33
C GLN A 122 19.47 -4.60 -2.57
N ARG A 123 18.66 -4.27 -3.57
CA ARG A 123 17.58 -5.11 -4.07
C ARG A 123 17.62 -5.15 -5.60
N GLN A 124 17.13 -6.24 -6.17
CA GLN A 124 16.86 -6.30 -7.60
C GLN A 124 15.73 -5.34 -7.93
N MET A 125 16.06 -4.25 -8.63
CA MET A 125 15.13 -3.21 -9.05
C MET A 125 15.21 -3.02 -10.56
N ALA A 126 14.28 -2.24 -11.12
CA ALA A 126 14.21 -2.02 -12.55
C ALA A 126 15.54 -1.54 -13.15
N ASN A 127 16.02 -2.24 -14.18
CA ASN A 127 17.13 -1.76 -14.98
C ASN A 127 16.58 -0.94 -16.16
N GLU A 128 16.66 0.38 -16.07
CA GLU A 128 16.14 1.32 -17.07
C GLU A 128 16.75 1.14 -18.47
N THR A 129 17.95 0.55 -18.57
CA THR A 129 18.59 0.26 -19.86
C THR A 129 17.95 -0.90 -20.61
N THR A 130 17.08 -1.66 -19.93
CA THR A 130 16.38 -2.82 -20.48
C THR A 130 14.92 -2.52 -20.83
N CYS A 131 14.52 -1.25 -20.73
CA CYS A 131 13.21 -0.79 -21.15
C CYS A 131 13.10 -0.86 -22.69
N SER A 132 12.04 -1.46 -23.19
CA SER A 132 11.71 -1.46 -24.62
C SER A 132 10.18 -1.45 -24.79
N GLY A 133 9.66 -0.50 -25.56
CA GLY A 133 8.21 -0.36 -25.76
C GLY A 133 7.41 -0.17 -24.47
N GLY A 134 8.00 0.47 -23.44
CA GLY A 134 7.38 0.63 -22.12
C GLY A 134 7.38 -0.63 -21.25
N ILE A 135 8.01 -1.72 -21.70
CA ILE A 135 8.14 -2.98 -20.98
C ILE A 135 9.55 -3.13 -20.43
N LEU A 136 9.65 -3.45 -19.14
CA LEU A 136 10.90 -3.76 -18.44
C LEU A 136 11.25 -5.24 -18.65
N SER A 137 12.47 -5.53 -19.12
CA SER A 137 12.92 -6.92 -19.36
C SER A 137 14.02 -7.42 -18.42
N GLY A 138 14.66 -6.53 -17.64
CA GLY A 138 15.73 -6.89 -16.72
C GLY A 138 15.70 -6.13 -15.40
N LEU A 139 16.30 -6.74 -14.38
CA LEU A 139 16.52 -6.16 -13.07
C LEU A 139 18.03 -6.01 -12.82
N THR A 140 18.39 -5.06 -11.95
CA THR A 140 19.77 -4.86 -11.49
C THR A 140 19.78 -4.56 -10.00
N CYS A 141 20.85 -4.97 -9.31
CA CYS A 141 21.02 -4.63 -7.89
C CYS A 141 21.23 -3.13 -7.73
N LYS A 142 20.34 -2.47 -7.00
CA LYS A 142 20.40 -1.05 -6.64
C LYS A 142 20.26 -0.89 -5.15
N THR A 143 21.02 0.03 -4.57
CA THR A 143 20.90 0.36 -3.15
C THR A 143 19.56 1.02 -2.93
N VAL A 144 18.76 0.48 -2.01
CA VAL A 144 17.48 1.05 -1.63
C VAL A 144 17.72 2.37 -0.91
N THR A 145 17.15 3.43 -1.48
CA THR A 145 17.19 4.77 -0.92
C THR A 145 16.12 4.90 0.15
N ASP A 146 14.91 4.42 -0.17
CA ASP A 146 13.71 4.55 0.64
C ASP A 146 13.08 3.19 0.90
N GLY A 147 13.08 2.78 2.17
CA GLY A 147 12.39 1.60 2.65
C GLY A 147 10.98 1.98 3.08
N CYS A 148 9.98 1.56 2.31
CA CYS A 148 8.60 2.02 2.50
C CYS A 148 7.67 0.91 3.02
N SER A 149 6.73 1.33 3.85
CA SER A 149 5.73 0.47 4.49
C SER A 149 4.35 1.11 4.41
N ASP A 150 3.28 0.30 4.36
CA ASP A 150 1.90 0.82 4.47
C ASP A 150 1.60 1.38 5.88
N VAL A 151 2.43 1.07 6.86
CA VAL A 151 2.30 1.44 8.29
C VAL A 151 3.64 1.87 8.86
N GLU A 152 3.66 2.42 10.06
CA GLU A 152 4.90 2.67 10.80
C GLU A 152 5.61 1.35 11.14
N ALA A 153 6.95 1.37 11.20
CA ALA A 153 7.77 0.18 11.47
C ALA A 153 7.38 -0.56 12.76
N SER A 154 7.04 0.19 13.81
CA SER A 154 6.60 -0.32 15.12
C SER A 154 5.27 -1.08 15.07
N SER A 155 4.50 -0.94 13.99
CA SER A 155 3.21 -1.58 13.79
C SER A 155 3.32 -3.01 13.23
N LEU A 156 4.49 -3.41 12.72
CA LEU A 156 4.75 -4.73 12.11
C LEU A 156 5.15 -5.79 13.14
N VAL A 157 4.25 -6.07 14.09
CA VAL A 157 4.48 -6.98 15.22
C VAL A 157 3.82 -8.35 15.07
N GLN A 158 3.12 -8.59 13.95
CA GLN A 158 2.35 -9.80 13.74
C GLN A 158 3.29 -10.99 13.46
N ALA A 159 2.85 -12.18 13.86
CA ALA A 159 3.48 -13.45 13.48
C ALA A 159 2.40 -14.35 12.88
N THR A 160 2.71 -15.02 11.77
CA THR A 160 1.76 -15.88 11.06
C THR A 160 2.49 -17.12 10.55
N ALA A 161 1.75 -18.20 10.30
CA ALA A 161 2.30 -19.40 9.69
C ALA A 161 1.27 -20.03 8.73
N GLY A 162 1.71 -20.43 7.53
CA GLY A 162 0.83 -20.95 6.50
C GLY A 162 1.52 -21.12 5.15
N GLN A 163 0.76 -21.57 4.15
CA GLN A 163 1.19 -21.61 2.76
C GLN A 163 1.40 -20.19 2.22
N LYS A 164 2.53 -19.96 1.54
CA LYS A 164 2.90 -18.63 1.02
C LYS A 164 1.78 -17.93 0.22
N TYR A 165 1.03 -18.69 -0.57
CA TYR A 165 -0.03 -18.16 -1.44
C TYR A 165 -1.43 -18.64 -1.00
N GLY A 166 -1.61 -18.93 0.29
CA GLY A 166 -2.87 -19.38 0.86
C GLY A 166 -3.39 -20.64 0.15
N PRO A 167 -4.65 -20.65 -0.33
CA PRO A 167 -5.22 -21.83 -1.00
C PRO A 167 -4.55 -22.14 -2.35
N LEU A 168 -3.77 -21.21 -2.92
CA LEU A 168 -2.95 -21.48 -4.11
C LEU A 168 -1.70 -22.33 -3.79
N GLY A 169 -1.43 -22.59 -2.51
CA GLY A 169 -0.28 -23.36 -2.05
C GLY A 169 1.02 -22.56 -2.02
N GLY A 170 2.13 -23.20 -2.42
CA GLY A 170 3.48 -22.64 -2.32
C GLY A 170 4.28 -23.31 -1.20
N SER A 171 5.38 -22.67 -0.79
CA SER A 171 6.14 -23.13 0.37
C SER A 171 5.41 -22.75 1.66
N TYR A 172 5.36 -23.65 2.64
CA TYR A 172 4.94 -23.30 3.99
C TYR A 172 5.97 -22.32 4.61
N GLN A 173 5.48 -21.23 5.21
CA GLN A 173 6.31 -20.21 5.82
C GLN A 173 5.82 -19.90 7.24
N THR A 174 6.75 -19.55 8.12
CA THR A 174 6.47 -19.11 9.51
C THR A 174 7.07 -17.72 9.75
N PRO A 175 6.67 -16.69 8.98
CA PRO A 175 7.26 -15.37 9.15
C PRO A 175 6.94 -14.80 10.54
N GLY A 176 7.99 -14.38 11.23
CA GLY A 176 7.89 -13.71 12.53
C GLY A 176 7.55 -12.21 12.39
N PRO A 177 7.52 -11.48 13.52
CA PRO A 177 7.52 -10.02 13.52
C PRO A 177 8.69 -9.48 12.70
N CYS A 178 8.54 -8.28 12.13
CA CYS A 178 9.56 -7.74 11.23
C CYS A 178 10.93 -7.58 11.91
N GLY A 179 10.93 -7.26 13.21
CA GLY A 179 12.13 -7.19 14.04
C GLY A 179 13.10 -6.07 13.67
N VAL A 180 12.72 -5.17 12.76
CA VAL A 180 13.56 -4.05 12.34
C VAL A 180 13.35 -2.87 13.27
N THR A 181 14.42 -2.45 13.94
CA THR A 181 14.49 -1.17 14.65
C THR A 181 14.97 -0.10 13.69
N ILE A 182 14.18 0.94 13.48
CA ILE A 182 14.59 2.12 12.70
C ILE A 182 15.36 3.07 13.61
N PRO A 183 16.64 3.38 13.32
CA PRO A 183 17.39 4.36 14.09
C PRO A 183 16.76 5.76 13.99
N GLY A 184 16.79 6.53 15.09
CA GLY A 184 16.23 7.89 15.12
C GLY A 184 16.93 8.90 14.21
N THR A 185 18.04 8.52 13.56
CA THR A 185 18.74 9.34 12.56
C THR A 185 18.11 9.24 11.16
N TYR A 186 17.20 8.29 10.94
CA TYR A 186 16.52 8.13 9.67
C TYR A 186 15.48 9.24 9.50
N SER A 187 15.36 9.75 8.29
CA SER A 187 14.26 10.62 7.93
C SER A 187 13.00 9.77 7.73
N VAL A 188 11.85 10.33 8.11
CA VAL A 188 10.56 9.65 8.05
C VAL A 188 9.59 10.48 7.20
N HIS A 189 9.10 9.88 6.14
CA HIS A 189 8.16 10.51 5.22
C HIS A 189 6.77 9.87 5.37
N LYS A 190 5.77 10.69 5.71
CA LYS A 190 4.34 10.31 5.68
C LYS A 190 3.70 10.93 4.45
N SER A 191 3.69 10.19 3.36
CA SER A 191 3.48 10.70 2.00
C SER A 191 1.99 10.91 1.69
N PHE A 192 1.19 9.88 1.95
CA PHE A 192 -0.23 9.83 1.64
C PHE A 192 -0.94 8.83 2.57
N VAL A 193 -2.26 8.96 2.65
CA VAL A 193 -3.12 8.06 3.43
C VAL A 193 -3.76 7.05 2.48
N VAL A 194 -3.57 5.77 2.81
CA VAL A 194 -4.11 4.64 2.06
C VAL A 194 -5.27 4.03 2.84
N PRO A 195 -6.47 3.97 2.28
CA PRO A 195 -7.53 3.17 2.86
C PRO A 195 -7.46 1.72 2.44
N PHE A 196 -7.96 0.88 3.34
CA PHE A 196 -8.16 -0.54 3.08
C PHE A 196 -9.65 -0.85 3.09
N GLY A 197 -10.06 -1.75 2.21
CA GLY A 197 -11.43 -2.23 2.09
C GLY A 197 -11.52 -3.72 2.40
N PHE A 198 -12.70 -4.13 2.85
CA PHE A 198 -13.07 -5.54 2.86
C PHE A 198 -13.63 -5.94 1.50
N PHE A 199 -13.35 -7.17 1.10
CA PHE A 199 -13.81 -7.74 -0.17
C PHE A 199 -14.33 -9.15 0.12
N ALA A 200 -15.51 -9.48 -0.39
CA ALA A 200 -16.10 -10.80 -0.24
C ALA A 200 -16.52 -11.36 -1.60
N ASN A 201 -16.48 -12.70 -1.69
CA ASN A 201 -16.95 -13.42 -2.85
C ASN A 201 -18.45 -13.18 -3.09
N THR A 202 -18.86 -13.20 -4.35
CA THR A 202 -20.25 -12.98 -4.78
C THR A 202 -21.25 -14.00 -4.19
N ALA A 203 -20.78 -15.20 -3.82
CA ALA A 203 -21.59 -16.21 -3.15
C ALA A 203 -22.01 -15.79 -1.73
N VAL A 204 -21.32 -14.82 -1.12
CA VAL A 204 -21.68 -14.27 0.19
C VAL A 204 -22.87 -13.32 0.02
N THR A 205 -24.04 -13.82 0.37
CA THR A 205 -25.30 -13.08 0.29
C THR A 205 -25.94 -12.87 1.65
N GLN A 206 -26.80 -11.86 1.73
CA GLN A 206 -27.58 -11.46 2.88
C GLN A 206 -28.96 -10.97 2.47
N SER A 207 -29.94 -11.18 3.33
CA SER A 207 -31.31 -10.70 3.20
C SER A 207 -31.40 -9.27 3.72
N ARG A 208 -31.90 -8.37 2.88
CA ARG A 208 -32.04 -6.94 3.23
C ARG A 208 -33.34 -6.34 2.71
N CYS A 209 -33.78 -5.29 3.37
CA CYS A 209 -34.92 -4.52 2.92
C CYS A 209 -34.59 -3.82 1.60
N VAL A 210 -35.54 -3.88 0.67
CA VAL A 210 -35.53 -3.13 -0.59
C VAL A 210 -36.76 -2.22 -0.59
N GLY A 211 -36.52 -0.91 -0.58
CA GLY A 211 -37.51 0.15 -0.41
C GLY A 211 -37.98 0.34 1.05
N GLY A 212 -38.85 1.33 1.24
CA GLY A 212 -39.41 1.67 2.55
C GLY A 212 -38.48 2.53 3.42
N THR A 213 -38.82 2.66 4.71
CA THR A 213 -38.06 3.52 5.64
C THR A 213 -36.81 2.85 6.22
N ARG A 214 -36.63 1.55 5.96
CA ARG A 214 -35.49 0.73 6.40
C ARG A 214 -34.70 0.16 5.21
N ASP A 215 -34.69 0.87 4.09
CA ASP A 215 -33.98 0.41 2.88
C ASP A 215 -32.52 0.07 3.18
N ASP A 216 -32.02 -1.01 2.56
CA ASP A 216 -30.70 -1.61 2.79
C ASP A 216 -30.42 -2.18 4.21
N GLU A 217 -31.34 -2.09 5.19
CA GLU A 217 -31.18 -2.75 6.50
C GLU A 217 -31.32 -4.28 6.41
N LYS A 218 -30.63 -5.01 7.31
CA LYS A 218 -30.71 -6.47 7.41
C LYS A 218 -32.12 -6.91 7.84
N CYS A 219 -32.65 -7.95 7.21
CA CYS A 219 -34.00 -8.45 7.49
C CYS A 219 -34.08 -9.97 7.45
N THR A 220 -35.11 -10.52 8.09
CA THR A 220 -35.40 -11.97 8.04
C THR A 220 -36.81 -12.27 7.52
N ASN A 221 -37.67 -11.26 7.51
CA ASN A 221 -39.02 -11.31 6.97
C ASN A 221 -39.50 -9.88 6.65
N SER A 222 -40.60 -9.76 5.91
CA SER A 222 -41.10 -8.46 5.43
C SER A 222 -41.59 -7.51 6.54
N SER A 223 -41.90 -7.98 7.74
CA SER A 223 -42.30 -7.08 8.84
C SER A 223 -41.15 -6.19 9.32
N HIS A 224 -39.90 -6.60 9.07
CA HIS A 224 -38.72 -5.79 9.36
C HIS A 224 -38.54 -4.63 8.38
N CYS A 225 -39.27 -4.63 7.25
CA CYS A 225 -39.15 -3.68 6.15
C CYS A 225 -40.45 -2.88 5.96
N PRO A 226 -40.82 -1.97 6.88
CA PRO A 226 -42.03 -1.18 6.76
C PRO A 226 -42.03 -0.33 5.49
N GLY A 227 -43.00 -0.57 4.61
CA GLY A 227 -43.10 0.07 3.29
C GLY A 227 -42.12 -0.48 2.24
N GLY A 228 -41.47 -1.61 2.49
CA GLY A 228 -40.54 -2.28 1.59
C GLY A 228 -40.71 -3.80 1.60
N THR A 229 -39.75 -4.51 0.99
CA THR A 229 -39.74 -5.99 0.95
C THR A 229 -38.41 -6.53 1.48
N CYS A 230 -38.47 -7.55 2.33
CA CYS A 230 -37.27 -8.28 2.72
C CYS A 230 -36.84 -9.20 1.57
N THR A 231 -35.75 -8.85 0.90
CA THR A 231 -35.26 -9.54 -0.29
C THR A 231 -34.05 -10.39 0.08
N PRO A 232 -34.14 -11.74 -0.01
CA PRO A 232 -33.02 -12.63 0.26
C PRO A 232 -32.02 -12.66 -0.90
N GLY A 233 -30.84 -13.24 -0.67
CA GLY A 233 -29.86 -13.51 -1.72
C GLY A 233 -29.19 -12.27 -2.31
N LEU A 234 -29.31 -11.10 -1.67
CA LEU A 234 -28.62 -9.90 -2.10
C LEU A 234 -27.15 -9.96 -1.67
N GLN A 235 -26.26 -9.44 -2.49
CA GLN A 235 -24.84 -9.42 -2.12
C GLN A 235 -24.60 -8.68 -0.80
N LEU A 236 -23.60 -9.15 -0.03
CA LEU A 236 -23.05 -8.42 1.12
C LEU A 236 -22.59 -7.01 0.71
N LYS A 237 -23.15 -5.99 1.38
CA LYS A 237 -22.85 -4.57 1.10
C LYS A 237 -22.13 -3.85 2.24
N ASP A 238 -22.25 -4.35 3.47
CA ASP A 238 -21.75 -3.66 4.67
C ASP A 238 -21.38 -4.66 5.75
N LEU A 239 -20.34 -4.32 6.52
CA LEU A 239 -19.92 -5.01 7.72
C LEU A 239 -19.77 -4.00 8.86
N SER A 240 -20.35 -4.31 10.01
CA SER A 240 -20.01 -3.60 11.23
C SER A 240 -18.62 -3.98 11.75
N ARG A 241 -18.06 -3.16 12.63
CA ARG A 241 -16.80 -3.46 13.34
C ARG A 241 -16.83 -4.81 14.05
N LEU A 242 -17.90 -5.11 14.76
CA LEU A 242 -18.02 -6.37 15.48
C LEU A 242 -18.00 -7.57 14.52
N GLU A 243 -18.72 -7.48 13.41
CA GLU A 243 -18.74 -8.56 12.40
C GLU A 243 -17.35 -8.76 11.79
N ALA A 244 -16.65 -7.68 11.42
CA ALA A 244 -15.29 -7.76 10.93
C ALA A 244 -14.34 -8.41 11.97
N ILE A 245 -14.44 -8.02 13.25
CA ILE A 245 -13.63 -8.62 14.32
C ILE A 245 -13.91 -10.13 14.42
N LEU A 246 -15.17 -10.55 14.49
CA LEU A 246 -15.54 -11.96 14.65
C LEU A 246 -15.06 -12.82 13.46
N ILE A 247 -15.21 -12.30 12.24
CA ILE A 247 -14.72 -12.94 11.01
C ILE A 247 -13.19 -13.09 11.05
N PHE A 248 -12.47 -11.97 11.18
CA PHE A 248 -11.01 -11.95 11.01
C PHE A 248 -10.21 -12.43 12.22
N THR A 249 -10.90 -12.76 13.33
CA THR A 249 -10.32 -13.50 14.46
C THR A 249 -10.61 -15.00 14.38
N GLY A 250 -11.34 -15.45 13.37
CA GLY A 250 -11.69 -16.86 13.19
C GLY A 250 -12.75 -17.38 14.17
N GLN A 251 -13.53 -16.49 14.80
CA GLN A 251 -14.57 -16.87 15.76
C GLN A 251 -15.85 -17.38 15.09
N LEU A 252 -15.97 -17.23 13.76
CA LEU A 252 -17.11 -17.67 12.97
C LEU A 252 -16.63 -18.63 11.88
N TRP A 253 -17.35 -19.73 11.68
CA TRP A 253 -17.01 -20.74 10.67
C TRP A 253 -18.04 -20.78 9.54
N ASN A 254 -19.20 -20.14 9.69
CA ASN A 254 -20.24 -20.03 8.68
C ASN A 254 -20.82 -18.61 8.65
N TRP A 255 -21.21 -18.14 7.47
CA TRP A 255 -21.89 -16.85 7.32
C TRP A 255 -23.21 -16.77 8.10
N SER A 256 -23.94 -17.87 8.26
CA SER A 256 -25.18 -17.90 9.05
C SER A 256 -24.95 -17.70 10.54
N ASP A 257 -23.71 -17.82 11.04
CA ASP A 257 -23.38 -17.56 12.45
C ASP A 257 -23.54 -16.07 12.81
N LEU A 258 -23.50 -15.18 11.80
CA LEU A 258 -23.83 -13.75 11.95
C LEU A 258 -25.34 -13.49 12.08
N GLY A 259 -26.16 -14.51 11.85
CA GLY A 259 -27.59 -14.47 12.01
C GLY A 259 -28.36 -14.93 10.76
N PRO A 260 -29.69 -15.12 10.91
CA PRO A 260 -30.55 -15.70 9.88
C PRO A 260 -30.71 -14.86 8.61
N SER A 261 -30.26 -13.61 8.60
CA SER A 261 -30.24 -12.81 7.37
C SER A 261 -29.12 -13.25 6.42
N PHE A 262 -28.05 -13.90 6.90
CA PHE A 262 -26.91 -14.29 6.09
C PHE A 262 -27.11 -15.67 5.45
N VAL A 263 -26.43 -15.89 4.33
CA VAL A 263 -26.40 -17.20 3.65
C VAL A 263 -25.82 -18.29 4.58
N ASN A 264 -26.38 -19.50 4.55
CA ASN A 264 -25.76 -20.67 5.17
C ASN A 264 -24.65 -21.18 4.25
N LEU A 265 -23.44 -20.67 4.46
CA LEU A 265 -22.27 -20.95 3.63
C LEU A 265 -21.03 -20.98 4.54
N PRO A 266 -20.21 -22.05 4.50
CA PRO A 266 -18.95 -22.09 5.23
C PRO A 266 -18.06 -20.89 4.90
N MET A 267 -17.42 -20.32 5.92
CA MET A 267 -16.59 -19.14 5.82
C MET A 267 -15.12 -19.52 5.59
N GLU A 268 -14.48 -18.81 4.67
CA GLU A 268 -13.03 -18.90 4.44
C GLU A 268 -12.44 -17.49 4.44
N VAL A 269 -11.48 -17.26 5.34
CA VAL A 269 -10.92 -15.94 5.62
C VAL A 269 -9.51 -15.87 5.05
N CYS A 270 -9.32 -14.95 4.10
CA CYS A 270 -8.04 -14.67 3.49
C CYS A 270 -7.34 -13.54 4.30
N HIS A 271 -6.20 -13.87 4.90
CA HIS A 271 -5.26 -12.95 5.54
C HIS A 271 -4.00 -12.75 4.71
N ARG A 272 -3.21 -11.72 5.03
CA ARG A 272 -1.84 -11.57 4.51
C ARG A 272 -0.85 -12.17 5.51
N HIS A 273 0.29 -12.66 5.04
CA HIS A 273 1.39 -13.03 5.94
C HIS A 273 1.91 -11.83 6.75
N SER A 274 2.55 -12.10 7.88
CA SER A 274 3.28 -11.11 8.68
C SER A 274 4.34 -10.38 7.86
N GLY A 275 4.66 -9.16 8.29
CA GLY A 275 5.45 -8.21 7.51
C GLY A 275 4.66 -7.46 6.44
N SER A 276 3.36 -7.76 6.26
CA SER A 276 2.43 -6.95 5.46
C SER A 276 1.92 -5.74 6.24
N GLY A 277 2.09 -4.54 5.70
CA GLY A 277 1.48 -3.34 6.27
C GLY A 277 -0.05 -3.38 6.24
N THR A 278 -0.64 -3.88 5.15
CA THR A 278 -2.10 -4.14 5.10
C THR A 278 -2.62 -4.99 6.27
N LEU A 279 -1.94 -6.10 6.63
CA LEU A 279 -2.29 -6.89 7.82
C LEU A 279 -2.11 -6.08 9.10
N ALA A 280 -0.99 -5.37 9.23
CA ALA A 280 -0.76 -4.54 10.39
C ALA A 280 -1.84 -3.46 10.55
N THR A 281 -2.34 -2.86 9.47
CA THR A 281 -3.47 -1.92 9.55
C THR A 281 -4.73 -2.63 10.03
N LEU A 282 -5.06 -3.83 9.53
CA LEU A 282 -6.20 -4.61 10.04
C LEU A 282 -6.07 -4.87 11.55
N VAL A 283 -4.90 -5.36 11.99
CA VAL A 283 -4.65 -5.71 13.38
C VAL A 283 -4.68 -4.49 14.29
N ASN A 284 -4.03 -3.40 13.90
CA ASN A 284 -3.92 -2.21 14.75
C ASN A 284 -5.20 -1.36 14.68
N ALA A 285 -5.96 -1.35 13.58
CA ALA A 285 -7.12 -0.49 13.45
C ALA A 285 -8.47 -1.14 13.75
N VAL A 286 -8.66 -2.39 13.31
CA VAL A 286 -9.95 -3.10 13.36
C VAL A 286 -9.96 -4.09 14.52
N LEU A 287 -9.01 -5.03 14.53
CA LEU A 287 -8.94 -6.06 15.57
C LEU A 287 -8.49 -5.50 16.91
N HIS A 288 -7.61 -4.50 16.89
CA HIS A 288 -7.02 -3.71 17.99
C HIS A 288 -7.07 -4.36 19.39
N PRO A 289 -5.91 -4.65 20.02
CA PRO A 289 -5.84 -5.40 21.28
C PRO A 289 -6.74 -4.93 22.43
N ALA A 290 -7.07 -3.63 22.50
CA ALA A 290 -7.91 -3.09 23.57
C ALA A 290 -9.42 -3.34 23.41
N TRP A 291 -9.93 -3.66 22.22
CA TRP A 291 -11.39 -3.77 22.01
C TRP A 291 -11.85 -4.90 21.09
N GLY A 292 -10.96 -5.52 20.30
CA GLY A 292 -11.35 -6.67 19.47
C GLY A 292 -10.69 -7.95 19.95
N GLY A 293 -9.95 -8.62 19.07
CA GLY A 293 -9.39 -9.93 19.34
C GLY A 293 -8.03 -10.15 18.68
N ASN A 294 -7.45 -11.31 18.95
CA ASN A 294 -6.13 -11.65 18.43
C ASN A 294 -6.24 -12.16 16.99
N LEU A 295 -5.26 -11.76 16.17
CA LEU A 295 -5.06 -12.36 14.86
C LEU A 295 -4.79 -13.87 15.03
N PRO A 296 -5.39 -14.75 14.20
CA PRO A 296 -4.99 -16.14 14.15
C PRO A 296 -3.50 -16.27 13.81
N GLY A 297 -2.75 -17.09 14.56
CA GLY A 297 -1.31 -17.25 14.34
C GLY A 297 -0.95 -18.27 13.26
N PHE A 298 -1.90 -19.14 12.88
CA PHE A 298 -1.66 -20.29 12.00
C PHE A 298 -2.82 -20.47 11.03
N GLU A 299 -2.49 -20.93 9.83
CA GLU A 299 -3.44 -21.36 8.83
C GLU A 299 -4.32 -22.47 9.40
N SER A 300 -5.62 -22.39 9.16
CA SER A 300 -6.58 -23.41 9.55
C SER A 300 -7.30 -23.90 8.31
N LYS A 301 -7.41 -25.22 8.17
CA LYS A 301 -8.17 -25.85 7.08
C LYS A 301 -9.66 -26.03 7.42
N GLY A 302 -10.10 -25.53 8.57
CA GLY A 302 -11.47 -25.64 9.05
C GLY A 302 -11.89 -27.06 9.47
N CYS A 303 -10.95 -27.88 9.93
CA CYS A 303 -11.24 -29.25 10.34
C CYS A 303 -11.85 -29.26 11.75
N GLY A 304 -13.02 -29.89 11.92
CA GLY A 304 -13.64 -30.03 13.23
C GLY A 304 -14.52 -28.87 13.68
N GLY A 305 -14.97 -28.01 12.75
CA GLY A 305 -15.84 -26.88 13.05
C GLY A 305 -15.13 -25.54 13.17
N ASP A 306 -13.81 -25.49 12.92
CA ASP A 306 -13.06 -24.24 12.92
C ASP A 306 -13.27 -23.43 11.62
N ALA A 307 -13.01 -22.13 11.69
CA ALA A 307 -12.93 -21.29 10.49
C ALA A 307 -11.77 -21.74 9.60
N THR A 308 -11.97 -21.68 8.27
CA THR A 308 -10.86 -21.84 7.32
C THR A 308 -10.12 -20.51 7.19
N ILE A 309 -8.82 -20.50 7.43
CA ILE A 309 -7.98 -19.29 7.51
C ILE A 309 -6.77 -19.52 6.62
N TRP A 310 -6.51 -18.61 5.68
CA TRP A 310 -5.35 -18.65 4.78
C TRP A 310 -4.48 -17.41 4.93
N PHE A 311 -3.17 -17.54 4.72
CA PHE A 311 -2.25 -16.39 4.65
C PHE A 311 -1.69 -16.23 3.24
N ASN A 312 -1.62 -14.99 2.75
CA ASN A 312 -1.25 -14.67 1.37
C ASN A 312 -0.09 -13.65 1.32
N ASP A 313 0.87 -13.86 0.41
CA ASP A 313 2.07 -13.01 0.27
C ASP A 313 1.72 -11.57 -0.14
N GLY A 314 0.91 -11.38 -1.19
CA GLY A 314 0.57 -10.08 -1.78
C GLY A 314 -0.94 -9.73 -1.77
N SER A 315 -1.28 -8.45 -1.98
CA SER A 315 -2.68 -8.04 -2.25
C SER A 315 -3.24 -8.79 -3.46
N SER A 316 -2.45 -8.99 -4.51
CA SER A 316 -2.87 -9.75 -5.69
C SER A 316 -3.24 -11.20 -5.37
N ASP A 317 -2.50 -11.86 -4.47
CA ASP A 317 -2.76 -13.25 -4.08
C ASP A 317 -3.91 -13.35 -3.10
N MET A 318 -4.03 -12.38 -2.19
CA MET A 318 -5.22 -12.17 -1.37
C MET A 318 -6.49 -12.06 -2.22
N MET A 319 -6.46 -11.22 -3.25
CA MET A 319 -7.60 -11.05 -4.14
C MET A 319 -7.91 -12.37 -4.88
N LYS A 320 -6.90 -13.11 -5.36
CA LYS A 320 -7.10 -14.45 -5.93
C LYS A 320 -7.73 -15.43 -4.94
N CYS A 321 -7.28 -15.43 -3.68
CA CYS A 321 -7.88 -16.19 -2.59
C CYS A 321 -9.37 -15.87 -2.48
N ILE A 322 -9.75 -14.59 -2.36
CA ILE A 322 -11.16 -14.15 -2.26
C ILE A 322 -11.99 -14.58 -3.48
N ASN A 323 -11.42 -14.53 -4.68
CA ASN A 323 -12.12 -14.95 -5.90
C ASN A 323 -12.28 -16.47 -6.02
N GLY A 324 -11.66 -17.25 -5.14
CA GLY A 324 -11.64 -18.70 -5.23
C GLY A 324 -10.75 -19.22 -6.36
N ALA A 325 -9.78 -18.43 -6.81
CA ALA A 325 -8.75 -18.94 -7.70
C ALA A 325 -7.85 -19.88 -6.88
N GLY A 326 -7.75 -21.13 -7.31
CA GLY A 326 -6.91 -22.15 -6.71
C GLY A 326 -7.44 -23.56 -6.93
N THR A 327 -6.56 -24.53 -6.71
CA THR A 327 -6.86 -25.97 -6.72
C THR A 327 -6.42 -26.53 -5.39
N ALA A 328 -6.76 -25.88 -4.26
CA ALA A 328 -6.22 -26.26 -2.96
C ALA A 328 -6.50 -27.76 -2.72
N ALA A 329 -5.43 -28.55 -2.85
CA ALA A 329 -5.44 -29.95 -2.52
C ALA A 329 -5.52 -30.01 -0.99
N ASN A 330 -6.52 -30.72 -0.49
CA ASN A 330 -6.68 -31.10 0.91
C ASN A 330 -7.40 -30.06 1.77
N ASN A 331 -8.70 -29.90 1.49
CA ASN A 331 -9.71 -29.78 2.53
C ASN A 331 -9.64 -31.00 3.47
N CYS A 332 -10.22 -30.89 4.66
CA CYS A 332 -10.22 -31.90 5.73
C CYS A 332 -10.78 -33.28 5.34
N ASP A 333 -11.42 -33.39 4.18
CA ASP A 333 -11.94 -34.63 3.62
C ASP A 333 -10.92 -35.39 2.75
N GLY A 334 -9.74 -34.80 2.48
CA GLY A 334 -8.76 -35.38 1.55
C GLY A 334 -9.27 -35.44 0.10
N VAL A 335 -10.41 -34.80 -0.19
CA VAL A 335 -11.02 -34.78 -1.52
C VAL A 335 -10.54 -33.51 -2.21
N ALA A 336 -9.73 -33.68 -3.25
CA ALA A 336 -9.48 -32.61 -4.20
C ALA A 336 -10.82 -32.25 -4.86
N ARG A 337 -11.47 -31.18 -4.41
CA ARG A 337 -12.71 -30.71 -5.03
C ARG A 337 -12.36 -30.04 -6.36
N SER A 338 -12.69 -30.73 -7.44
CA SER A 338 -12.43 -30.31 -8.83
C SER A 338 -13.45 -29.31 -9.37
N ASP A 339 -14.40 -28.86 -8.55
CA ASP A 339 -15.54 -28.03 -8.95
C ASP A 339 -15.29 -26.51 -8.87
N GLY A 340 -14.04 -26.08 -8.70
CA GLY A 340 -13.75 -24.64 -8.64
C GLY A 340 -14.46 -23.98 -7.45
N HIS A 341 -14.32 -24.55 -6.26
CA HIS A 341 -14.55 -23.89 -4.97
C HIS A 341 -15.90 -23.16 -4.75
N GLY A 342 -16.99 -23.56 -5.42
CA GLY A 342 -18.33 -22.95 -5.30
C GLY A 342 -19.05 -23.14 -3.95
N GLY A 343 -18.38 -23.67 -2.93
CA GLY A 343 -18.98 -24.03 -1.63
C GLY A 343 -18.56 -23.19 -0.43
N TYR A 344 -17.72 -22.16 -0.61
CA TYR A 344 -17.23 -21.31 0.49
C TYR A 344 -17.50 -19.84 0.22
N GLY A 345 -17.92 -19.14 1.26
CA GLY A 345 -18.09 -17.70 1.27
C GLY A 345 -16.78 -17.05 1.70
N ARG A 346 -15.97 -16.64 0.73
CA ARG A 346 -14.65 -16.08 1.01
C ARG A 346 -14.70 -14.61 1.32
N ILE A 347 -13.84 -14.17 2.23
CA ILE A 347 -13.66 -12.76 2.56
C ILE A 347 -12.20 -12.46 2.87
N GLY A 348 -11.75 -11.27 2.52
CA GLY A 348 -10.43 -10.76 2.84
C GLY A 348 -10.40 -9.24 2.78
N TYR A 349 -9.20 -8.69 2.69
CA TYR A 349 -8.98 -7.25 2.70
C TYR A 349 -7.75 -6.86 1.88
N ALA A 350 -7.80 -5.69 1.27
CA ALA A 350 -6.71 -5.12 0.51
C ALA A 350 -6.84 -3.59 0.48
N ASP A 351 -5.88 -2.92 -0.16
CA ASP A 351 -6.00 -1.51 -0.54
C ASP A 351 -7.30 -1.28 -1.35
N ALA A 352 -7.98 -0.16 -1.10
CA ALA A 352 -9.36 0.04 -1.56
C ALA A 352 -9.54 0.14 -3.08
N ASP A 353 -8.47 0.49 -3.78
CA ASP A 353 -8.39 0.69 -5.23
C ASP A 353 -8.12 -0.60 -6.02
N GLN A 354 -8.23 -1.76 -5.37
CA GLN A 354 -8.18 -3.08 -6.04
C GLN A 354 -9.42 -3.38 -6.91
N GLY A 355 -10.37 -2.43 -7.01
CA GLY A 355 -11.66 -2.56 -7.70
C GLY A 355 -11.63 -2.73 -9.22
N ASN A 356 -10.45 -2.87 -9.84
CA ASN A 356 -10.28 -3.09 -11.29
C ASN A 356 -9.75 -4.49 -11.65
N LEU A 357 -9.55 -5.35 -10.66
CA LEU A 357 -9.40 -6.78 -10.91
C LEU A 357 -10.79 -7.35 -11.21
N THR A 358 -10.88 -8.43 -12.00
CA THR A 358 -12.10 -9.14 -12.48
C THR A 358 -13.09 -9.63 -11.40
N PHE A 359 -13.10 -9.04 -10.20
CA PHE A 359 -14.18 -9.15 -9.24
C PHE A 359 -15.39 -8.41 -9.80
N THR A 360 -16.55 -9.06 -9.71
CA THR A 360 -17.82 -8.41 -10.04
C THR A 360 -18.11 -7.19 -9.14
N TYR A 361 -17.33 -6.95 -8.06
CA TYR A 361 -17.61 -5.90 -7.07
C TYR A 361 -16.36 -5.29 -6.42
N GLY A 362 -16.41 -3.97 -6.20
CA GLY A 362 -15.44 -3.20 -5.39
C GLY A 362 -15.62 -3.37 -3.87
N PRO A 363 -14.89 -2.60 -3.04
CA PRO A 363 -14.86 -2.79 -1.60
C PRO A 363 -16.25 -2.67 -0.94
N ILE A 364 -16.49 -3.50 0.08
CA ILE A 364 -17.70 -3.52 0.91
C ILE A 364 -17.66 -2.31 1.87
N LYS A 365 -18.82 -1.78 2.26
CA LYS A 365 -18.89 -0.76 3.32
C LYS A 365 -18.37 -1.35 4.65
N TYR A 366 -17.78 -0.47 5.44
CA TYR A 366 -17.35 -0.76 6.80
C TYR A 366 -17.95 0.30 7.71
N ASN A 367 -18.80 -0.14 8.64
CA ASN A 367 -19.66 0.72 9.45
C ASN A 367 -20.46 1.73 8.60
N GLY A 368 -21.05 1.26 7.49
CA GLY A 368 -21.92 2.08 6.64
C GLY A 368 -21.22 2.92 5.58
N TYR A 369 -19.90 3.10 5.66
CA TYR A 369 -19.13 3.93 4.72
C TYR A 369 -18.21 3.10 3.83
N LYS A 370 -18.04 3.54 2.58
CA LYS A 370 -17.03 2.97 1.67
C LYS A 370 -15.67 3.63 1.89
N PRO A 371 -14.55 2.95 1.61
CA PRO A 371 -13.19 3.48 1.72
C PRO A 371 -12.83 4.51 0.62
N TYR A 372 -13.75 5.42 0.29
CA TYR A 372 -13.48 6.50 -0.66
C TYR A 372 -12.72 7.65 0.03
N ARG A 373 -11.91 8.38 -0.75
CA ARG A 373 -11.13 9.54 -0.32
C ARG A 373 -11.96 10.50 0.53
N HIS A 374 -13.16 10.86 0.08
CA HIS A 374 -14.02 11.80 0.80
C HIS A 374 -14.47 11.27 2.17
N ASN A 375 -14.82 9.98 2.28
CA ASN A 375 -15.23 9.41 3.56
C ASN A 375 -14.05 9.35 4.54
N ILE A 376 -12.83 9.09 4.07
CA ILE A 376 -11.65 9.02 4.95
C ILE A 376 -11.23 10.43 5.38
N ARG A 377 -11.14 11.36 4.42
CA ARG A 377 -10.72 12.74 4.71
C ARG A 377 -11.68 13.43 5.67
N GLU A 378 -12.98 13.09 5.62
CA GLU A 378 -14.05 13.63 6.47
C GLU A 378 -14.26 12.81 7.77
N GLY A 379 -13.47 11.76 8.00
CA GLY A 379 -13.56 10.93 9.20
C GLY A 379 -14.82 10.07 9.29
N LEU A 380 -15.54 9.89 8.19
CA LEU A 380 -16.72 9.02 8.07
C LEU A 380 -16.32 7.54 7.95
N TYR A 381 -15.26 7.26 7.21
CA TYR A 381 -14.67 5.92 7.15
C TYR A 381 -13.88 5.67 8.42
N ASP A 382 -14.26 4.62 9.13
CA ASP A 382 -13.65 4.23 10.38
C ASP A 382 -12.14 3.88 10.21
N ASN A 383 -11.47 3.56 11.30
CA ASN A 383 -10.01 3.49 11.48
C ASN A 383 -9.21 2.64 10.46
N PHE A 384 -9.84 1.93 9.50
CA PHE A 384 -9.19 1.01 8.57
C PHE A 384 -8.46 1.70 7.39
N TRP A 385 -7.47 2.52 7.74
CA TRP A 385 -6.58 3.27 6.84
C TRP A 385 -5.25 3.51 7.57
N SER A 386 -4.19 3.84 6.84
CA SER A 386 -2.89 4.18 7.46
C SER A 386 -2.12 5.20 6.64
N TYR A 387 -1.17 5.87 7.30
CA TYR A 387 -0.18 6.66 6.58
C TYR A 387 0.84 5.72 5.95
N GLN A 388 1.02 5.84 4.63
CA GLN A 388 2.19 5.26 4.01
C GLN A 388 3.42 5.95 4.60
N THR A 389 4.35 5.14 5.14
CA THR A 389 5.55 5.62 5.80
C THR A 389 6.80 5.12 5.08
N CYS A 390 7.62 6.02 4.55
CA CYS A 390 8.95 5.73 4.01
C CYS A 390 10.04 6.18 4.97
N TYR A 391 11.13 5.42 4.98
CA TYR A 391 12.30 5.69 5.80
C TYR A 391 13.53 5.75 4.91
N ASP A 392 14.36 6.76 5.12
CA ASP A 392 15.62 6.91 4.40
C ASP A 392 16.78 7.22 5.35
N ASN A 393 17.97 6.85 4.90
CA ASN A 393 19.24 7.17 5.57
C ASN A 393 20.20 7.82 4.57
N ILE A 394 19.65 8.69 3.72
CA ILE A 394 20.44 9.40 2.72
C ILE A 394 21.22 10.50 3.46
N PRO A 395 22.54 10.62 3.25
CA PRO A 395 23.30 11.71 3.84
C PRO A 395 22.74 13.08 3.43
N ALA A 396 22.58 13.97 4.41
CA ALA A 396 22.18 15.34 4.17
C ALA A 396 23.15 16.04 3.20
N GLY A 397 22.62 16.97 2.39
CA GLY A 397 23.41 17.73 1.41
C GLY A 397 23.77 16.98 0.12
N THR A 398 23.28 15.75 -0.06
CA THR A 398 23.40 15.03 -1.34
C THR A 398 22.26 15.38 -2.29
N GLY A 399 22.51 15.33 -3.60
CA GLY A 399 21.46 15.54 -4.60
C GLY A 399 20.31 14.55 -4.47
N ALA A 400 20.60 13.29 -4.12
CA ALA A 400 19.58 12.29 -3.83
C ALA A 400 18.68 12.69 -2.66
N LYS A 401 19.22 13.28 -1.58
CA LYS A 401 18.42 13.72 -0.43
C LYS A 401 17.49 14.89 -0.79
N VAL A 402 17.95 15.81 -1.64
CA VAL A 402 17.11 16.91 -2.12
C VAL A 402 15.96 16.38 -2.97
N ILE A 403 16.25 15.48 -3.91
CA ILE A 403 15.26 14.85 -4.77
C ILE A 403 14.22 14.05 -3.96
N ASP A 404 14.69 13.25 -3.01
CA ASP A 404 13.87 12.54 -2.04
C ASP A 404 12.87 13.47 -1.35
N GLN A 405 13.37 14.54 -0.71
CA GLN A 405 12.55 15.51 0.00
C GLN A 405 11.51 16.18 -0.91
N LEU A 406 11.91 16.60 -2.12
CA LEU A 406 11.00 17.23 -3.09
C LEU A 406 9.90 16.29 -3.57
N LEU A 407 10.19 15.00 -3.80
CA LEU A 407 9.18 14.03 -4.19
C LEU A 407 8.17 13.79 -3.05
N PHE A 408 8.65 13.58 -1.84
CA PHE A 408 7.77 13.31 -0.70
C PHE A 408 6.95 14.53 -0.29
N ASP A 409 7.51 15.75 -0.36
CA ASP A 409 6.75 16.96 -0.12
C ASP A 409 5.67 17.19 -1.19
N TRP A 410 5.99 16.93 -2.46
CA TRP A 410 4.98 16.97 -3.53
C TRP A 410 3.84 15.97 -3.30
N SER A 411 4.15 14.75 -2.85
CA SER A 411 3.14 13.71 -2.59
C SER A 411 2.17 14.07 -1.46
N LYS A 412 2.56 14.97 -0.56
CA LYS A 412 1.71 15.44 0.53
C LYS A 412 0.57 16.33 0.07
N THR A 413 0.59 16.82 -1.17
CA THR A 413 -0.45 17.67 -1.76
C THR A 413 -0.97 17.13 -3.10
N ASN A 414 -0.35 16.09 -3.65
CA ASN A 414 -0.69 15.54 -4.96
C ASN A 414 -0.95 14.03 -4.88
N VAL A 415 -2.10 13.62 -5.40
CA VAL A 415 -2.46 12.21 -5.59
C VAL A 415 -2.71 11.99 -7.08
N PRO A 416 -2.05 11.00 -7.72
CA PRO A 416 -2.28 10.71 -9.13
C PRO A 416 -3.76 10.43 -9.43
N THR A 417 -4.24 10.85 -10.60
CA THR A 417 -5.66 10.72 -11.00
C THR A 417 -6.21 9.31 -10.83
N ALA A 418 -5.42 8.28 -11.18
CA ALA A 418 -5.80 6.87 -11.04
C ALA A 418 -6.02 6.42 -9.58
N LYS A 419 -5.60 7.23 -8.61
CA LYS A 419 -5.72 7.00 -7.16
C LYS A 419 -6.63 8.01 -6.47
N ALA A 420 -6.99 9.10 -7.15
CA ALA A 420 -7.64 10.27 -6.56
C ALA A 420 -9.03 10.00 -5.97
N GLU A 421 -9.73 8.94 -6.41
CA GLU A 421 -11.01 8.51 -5.84
C GLU A 421 -10.84 7.86 -4.44
N TRP A 422 -9.69 7.24 -4.19
CA TRP A 422 -9.47 6.34 -3.05
C TRP A 422 -8.51 6.95 -2.03
N TRP A 423 -7.38 7.46 -2.49
CA TRP A 423 -6.28 7.87 -1.64
C TRP A 423 -6.33 9.37 -1.38
N THR A 424 -5.83 9.78 -0.22
CA THR A 424 -5.89 11.18 0.19
C THR A 424 -4.51 11.67 0.62
N PRO A 425 -4.11 12.89 0.22
CA PRO A 425 -2.95 13.52 0.81
C PRO A 425 -3.20 13.80 2.30
N PRO A 426 -2.15 13.79 3.16
CA PRO A 426 -2.31 14.02 4.59
C PRO A 426 -2.87 15.41 4.91
N CYS A 427 -2.58 16.41 4.07
CA CYS A 427 -2.99 17.79 4.32
C CYS A 427 -4.50 18.03 4.16
N GLU A 428 -5.23 17.14 3.49
CA GLU A 428 -6.70 17.22 3.29
C GLU A 428 -7.50 16.64 4.45
N MET A 429 -6.86 15.88 5.34
CA MET A 429 -7.54 15.11 6.37
C MET A 429 -8.06 16.02 7.49
N ILE A 430 -9.35 15.89 7.86
CA ILE A 430 -9.91 16.48 9.09
C ILE A 430 -9.70 15.57 10.32
N VAL A 431 -9.16 14.38 10.11
CA VAL A 431 -8.80 13.44 11.18
C VAL A 431 -7.36 12.98 11.03
N LYS A 432 -6.65 12.77 12.14
CA LYS A 432 -5.30 12.19 12.12
C LYS A 432 -5.14 11.12 13.19
N LYS A 433 -4.07 10.34 13.05
CA LYS A 433 -3.58 9.41 14.05
C LYS A 433 -2.14 9.75 14.39
N ASP A 434 -1.76 9.61 15.64
CA ASP A 434 -0.36 9.78 16.06
C ASP A 434 0.48 8.55 15.71
N SER A 435 -0.15 7.37 15.72
CA SER A 435 0.41 6.09 15.25
C SER A 435 -0.70 5.18 14.69
N ASP A 436 -0.35 4.07 14.06
CA ASP A 436 -1.36 3.13 13.53
C ASP A 436 -2.24 2.48 14.62
N ARG A 437 -1.82 2.57 15.89
CA ARG A 437 -2.57 2.04 17.05
C ARG A 437 -3.51 3.05 17.69
N THR A 438 -3.37 4.33 17.39
CA THR A 438 -4.23 5.36 17.98
C THR A 438 -5.53 5.49 17.21
N TYR A 439 -6.64 5.69 17.93
CA TYR A 439 -7.91 6.03 17.29
C TYR A 439 -7.82 7.43 16.64
N PRO A 440 -8.49 7.66 15.50
CA PRO A 440 -8.46 8.96 14.84
C PRO A 440 -9.07 10.05 15.73
N TYR A 441 -8.48 11.24 15.67
CA TYR A 441 -9.00 12.42 16.34
C TYR A 441 -8.99 13.62 15.39
N TYR A 442 -9.84 14.61 15.68
CA TYR A 442 -10.00 15.79 14.84
C TYR A 442 -8.69 16.58 14.67
N THR A 443 -8.46 17.07 13.47
CA THR A 443 -7.39 18.00 13.14
C THR A 443 -7.86 18.99 12.07
N THR A 444 -7.23 20.16 12.01
CA THR A 444 -7.51 21.14 10.97
C THR A 444 -6.72 20.78 9.70
N PRO A 445 -7.37 20.64 8.53
CA PRO A 445 -6.67 20.47 7.26
C PRO A 445 -5.67 21.61 7.00
N THR A 446 -4.56 21.28 6.37
CA THR A 446 -3.51 22.25 6.01
C THR A 446 -3.49 22.58 4.51
N CYS A 447 -4.34 21.92 3.72
CA CYS A 447 -4.59 22.25 2.32
C CYS A 447 -6.07 22.09 1.98
N THR A 448 -6.51 22.80 0.93
CA THR A 448 -7.87 22.67 0.41
C THR A 448 -7.90 21.51 -0.59
N PRO A 449 -8.85 20.56 -0.48
CA PRO A 449 -9.01 19.54 -1.50
C PRO A 449 -9.34 20.19 -2.85
N PRO A 450 -8.84 19.66 -3.98
CA PRO A 450 -9.27 20.14 -5.29
C PRO A 450 -10.80 20.02 -5.39
N GLU A 451 -11.45 21.06 -5.90
CA GLU A 451 -12.89 21.00 -6.17
C GLU A 451 -13.19 19.81 -7.11
N PRO A 452 -14.26 19.04 -6.84
CA PRO A 452 -14.56 17.81 -7.56
C PRO A 452 -14.86 18.00 -9.05
#